data_AF-A0A8S1EHI1-F1
#
_entry.id   AF-A0A8S1EHI1-F1
#
_cell.length_a   1.000
_cell.length_b   1.000
_cell.length_c   1.000
_cell.angle_alpha   90.00
_cell.angle_beta   90.00
_cell.angle_gamma   90.00
#
_symmetry.space_group_name_H-M   'P 1'
#
loop_
_entity.id
_entity.type
_entity.pdbx_description
1 polymer ?
#
loop_
_entity_poly.entity_id
_entity_poly.type
_entity_poly.pdbx_seq_one_letter_code
_entity_poly.pdbx_strand_id
1 'polypeptide(L)'
;MGRPKKDDDEKEKKVKKVKKVKDPNAPKRPISAYMHWLAENRKRLTKEGMSVADVAKLAGAEWRMIPDKSKWEEIYKKDKERYEAEIAEYNKSS
;
A
#
# COMPACT_ATOMS: atom_id res chain seq x y z
N MET A 1 -26.94 11.61 -11.60
CA MET A 1 -25.99 12.20 -10.62
C MET A 1 -24.80 11.28 -10.48
N GLY A 2 -23.75 11.54 -11.27
CA GLY A 2 -22.54 10.71 -11.32
C GLY A 2 -21.56 11.12 -10.22
N ARG A 3 -21.09 10.14 -9.44
CA ARG A 3 -19.94 10.33 -8.55
C ARG A 3 -18.67 10.43 -9.41
N PRO A 4 -17.92 11.54 -9.38
CA PRO A 4 -16.67 11.64 -10.10
C PRO A 4 -15.65 10.65 -9.51
N LYS A 5 -15.02 9.87 -10.39
CA LYS A 5 -13.86 9.02 -10.10
C LYS A 5 -12.79 9.88 -9.43
N LYS A 6 -12.55 9.65 -8.14
CA LYS A 6 -11.35 10.13 -7.45
C LYS A 6 -10.34 9.00 -7.51
N ASP A 7 -9.21 9.32 -8.13
CA ASP A 7 -8.02 8.54 -8.42
C ASP A 7 -7.66 7.55 -7.30
N ASP A 8 -7.86 6.25 -7.54
CA ASP A 8 -7.27 5.19 -6.73
C ASP A 8 -7.08 3.98 -7.64
N ASP A 9 -5.86 3.91 -8.16
CA ASP A 9 -5.15 2.71 -8.59
C ASP A 9 -5.88 1.81 -9.60
N GLU A 10 -5.49 2.03 -10.86
CA GLU A 10 -5.66 1.16 -12.00
C GLU A 10 -5.68 -0.33 -11.62
N LYS A 11 -6.88 -0.92 -11.75
CA LYS A 11 -7.13 -2.35 -11.63
C LYS A 11 -6.53 -3.06 -12.86
N GLU A 12 -5.21 -3.09 -12.97
CA GLU A 12 -4.52 -3.99 -13.88
C GLU A 12 -4.60 -5.43 -13.34
N LYS A 13 -4.98 -6.33 -14.24
CA LYS A 13 -5.24 -7.74 -14.02
C LYS A 13 -4.04 -8.41 -13.35
N LYS A 14 -4.22 -9.01 -12.17
CA LYS A 14 -3.24 -9.94 -11.57
C LYS A 14 -3.15 -11.22 -12.40
N VAL A 15 -2.36 -11.17 -13.47
CA VAL A 15 -1.56 -12.32 -13.90
C VAL A 15 -0.69 -12.71 -12.70
N LYS A 16 -0.78 -13.95 -12.23
CA LYS A 16 0.06 -14.47 -11.14
C LYS A 16 1.53 -14.45 -11.61
N LYS A 17 2.21 -13.32 -11.49
CA LYS A 17 3.66 -13.23 -11.72
C LYS A 17 4.32 -14.11 -10.67
N VAL A 18 4.93 -15.21 -11.15
CA VAL A 18 5.87 -16.04 -10.42
C VAL A 18 6.81 -15.10 -9.66
N LYS A 19 6.84 -15.20 -8.33
CA LYS A 19 7.68 -14.34 -7.49
C LYS A 19 9.13 -14.65 -7.86
N LYS A 20 9.74 -13.84 -8.76
CA LYS A 20 11.19 -13.77 -8.89
C LYS A 20 11.73 -13.54 -7.48
N VAL A 21 12.66 -14.41 -7.05
CA VAL A 21 13.38 -14.26 -5.78
C VAL A 21 13.88 -12.83 -5.76
N LYS A 22 13.35 -12.03 -4.84
CA LYS A 22 13.67 -10.61 -4.74
C LYS A 22 15.09 -10.57 -4.20
N ASP A 23 16.01 -9.98 -4.95
CA ASP A 23 17.40 -9.83 -4.51
C ASP A 23 17.41 -9.19 -3.12
N PRO A 24 18.13 -9.77 -2.14
CA PRO A 24 18.13 -9.27 -0.76
C PRO A 24 18.71 -7.85 -0.65
N ASN A 25 19.49 -7.42 -1.65
CA ASN A 25 20.08 -6.09 -1.74
C ASN A 25 19.16 -5.06 -2.42
N ALA A 26 18.08 -5.49 -3.08
CA ALA A 26 17.19 -4.56 -3.75
C ALA A 26 16.35 -3.78 -2.71
N PRO A 27 16.26 -2.44 -2.84
CA PRO A 27 15.48 -1.64 -1.92
C PRO A 27 14.02 -2.04 -1.95
N LYS A 28 13.37 -1.93 -0.80
CA LYS A 28 12.00 -2.42 -0.63
C LYS A 28 11.03 -1.39 -1.18
N ARG A 29 10.14 -1.83 -2.08
CA ARG A 29 9.11 -0.97 -2.68
C ARG A 29 8.33 -0.18 -1.63
N PRO A 30 7.97 1.09 -1.93
CA PRO A 30 7.22 1.93 -1.01
C PRO A 30 5.85 1.29 -0.79
N ILE A 31 5.37 1.43 0.42
CA ILE A 31 4.10 0.87 0.86
C ILE A 31 3.01 1.89 0.54
N SER A 32 1.87 1.49 -0.02
CA SER A 32 0.83 2.46 -0.42
C SER A 32 0.19 3.15 0.80
N ALA A 33 -0.45 4.30 0.57
CA ALA A 33 -1.17 5.05 1.61
C ALA A 33 -2.14 4.17 2.43
N TYR A 34 -2.92 3.31 1.73
CA TYR A 34 -3.80 2.33 2.37
C TYR A 34 -3.05 1.36 3.29
N MET A 35 -1.87 0.91 2.88
CA MET A 35 -1.08 -0.05 3.65
C MET A 35 -0.41 0.60 4.88
N HIS A 36 -0.03 1.88 4.80
CA HIS A 36 0.38 2.66 5.99
C HIS A 36 -0.79 2.77 6.97
N TRP A 37 -1.97 3.18 6.49
CA TRP A 37 -3.19 3.23 7.30
C TRP A 37 -3.53 1.88 7.91
N LEU A 38 -3.44 0.80 7.12
CA LEU A 38 -3.69 -0.55 7.58
C LEU A 38 -2.64 -1.00 8.59
N ALA A 39 -1.37 -0.62 8.49
CA ALA A 39 -0.38 -0.99 9.49
C ALA A 39 -0.71 -0.40 10.88
N GLU A 40 -1.17 0.85 10.92
CA GLU A 40 -1.62 1.53 12.13
C GLU A 40 -2.94 0.92 12.66
N ASN A 41 -3.92 0.72 11.77
CA ASN A 41 -5.27 0.31 12.14
C ASN A 41 -5.44 -1.20 12.23
N ARG A 42 -4.55 -2.03 11.68
CA ARG A 42 -4.64 -3.48 11.74
C ARG A 42 -4.62 -3.96 13.18
N LYS A 43 -3.83 -3.35 14.06
CA LYS A 43 -3.85 -3.69 15.49
C LYS A 43 -5.21 -3.39 16.13
N ARG A 44 -5.87 -2.32 15.70
CA ARG A 44 -7.22 -1.93 16.16
C ARG A 44 -8.32 -2.82 15.58
N LEU A 45 -8.19 -3.20 14.30
CA LEU A 45 -9.15 -4.00 13.56
C LEU A 45 -9.00 -5.51 13.83
N THR A 46 -7.80 -5.96 14.17
CA THR A 46 -7.54 -7.33 14.60
C THR A 46 -8.06 -7.51 16.02
N LYS A 47 -9.09 -8.34 16.18
CA LYS A 47 -9.53 -8.85 17.49
C LYS A 47 -9.16 -10.32 17.61
N GLU A 48 -9.08 -10.80 18.85
CA GLU A 48 -8.88 -12.23 19.12
C GLU A 48 -9.96 -13.05 18.41
N GLY A 49 -9.53 -14.02 17.60
CA GLY A 49 -10.41 -14.89 16.80
C GLY A 49 -10.77 -14.36 15.41
N MET A 50 -10.41 -13.13 15.02
CA MET A 50 -10.63 -12.65 13.65
C MET A 50 -9.55 -13.13 12.67
N SER A 51 -9.98 -13.61 11.51
CA SER A 51 -9.08 -13.92 10.40
C SER A 51 -8.55 -12.65 9.75
N VAL A 52 -7.32 -12.71 9.24
CA VAL A 52 -6.71 -11.63 8.45
C VAL A 52 -7.60 -11.23 7.27
N ALA A 53 -8.36 -12.18 6.71
CA ALA A 53 -9.32 -11.92 5.64
C ALA A 53 -10.46 -10.98 6.07
N ASP A 54 -11.00 -11.16 7.28
CA ASP A 54 -12.11 -10.33 7.77
C ASP A 54 -11.63 -8.96 8.20
N VAL A 55 -10.44 -8.88 8.82
CA VAL A 55 -9.75 -7.63 9.08
C VAL A 55 -9.53 -6.84 7.79
N ALA A 56 -9.12 -7.49 6.70
CA ALA A 56 -8.92 -6.85 5.41
C ALA A 56 -10.23 -6.34 4.77
N LYS A 57 -11.35 -7.05 4.95
CA LYS A 57 -12.67 -6.59 4.48
C LYS A 57 -13.12 -5.34 5.23
N LEU A 58 -13.03 -5.35 6.57
CA LEU A 58 -13.37 -4.20 7.41
C LEU A 58 -12.47 -3.00 7.10
N ALA A 59 -11.17 -3.26 6.97
CA ALA A 59 -10.18 -2.27 6.57
C ALA A 59 -10.53 -1.58 5.24
N GLY A 60 -10.88 -2.36 4.21
CA GLY A 60 -11.24 -1.82 2.90
C GLY A 60 -12.54 -1.00 2.93
N ALA A 61 -13.49 -1.36 3.80
CA ALA A 61 -14.72 -0.59 3.98
C ALA A 61 -14.43 0.76 4.67
N GLU A 62 -13.64 0.74 5.74
CA GLU A 62 -13.30 1.96 6.48
C GLU A 62 -12.44 2.92 5.64
N TRP A 63 -11.46 2.39 4.90
CA TRP A 63 -10.65 3.19 3.98
C TRP A 63 -11.48 3.93 2.92
N ARG A 64 -12.56 3.30 2.44
CA ARG A 64 -13.49 3.95 1.51
C ARG A 64 -14.35 5.03 2.17
N MET A 65 -14.58 4.92 3.48
CA MET A 65 -15.34 5.92 4.24
C MET A 65 -14.47 7.11 4.67
N ILE A 66 -13.16 6.97 4.73
CA ILE A 66 -12.23 8.05 5.07
C ILE A 66 -12.22 9.10 3.93
N PRO A 67 -12.66 10.34 4.20
CA PRO A 67 -12.64 11.40 3.19
C PRO A 67 -11.27 12.08 3.08
N ASP A 68 -10.57 12.24 4.20
CA ASP A 68 -9.23 12.83 4.25
C ASP A 68 -8.17 11.73 4.33
N LYS A 69 -7.56 11.45 3.17
CA LYS A 69 -6.47 10.47 3.04
C LYS A 69 -5.10 11.15 2.91
N SER A 70 -5.10 12.48 2.90
CA SER A 70 -3.96 13.36 2.69
C SER A 70 -2.78 12.97 3.57
N LYS A 71 -3.02 12.68 4.85
CA LYS A 71 -1.98 12.22 5.79
C LYS A 71 -1.22 10.99 5.28
N TRP A 72 -1.92 9.97 4.77
CA TRP A 72 -1.28 8.74 4.30
C TRP A 72 -0.74 8.88 2.88
N GLU A 73 -1.33 9.75 2.05
CA GLU A 73 -0.78 10.11 0.74
C GLU A 73 0.55 10.86 0.86
N GLU A 74 0.70 11.75 1.84
CA GLU A 74 1.97 12.42 2.13
C GLU A 74 3.04 11.44 2.61
N ILE A 75 2.67 10.49 3.49
CA ILE A 75 3.59 9.43 3.91
C ILE A 75 4.01 8.59 2.70
N TYR A 76 3.06 8.19 1.84
CA TYR A 76 3.36 7.46 0.62
C TYR A 76 4.28 8.24 -0.33
N LYS A 77 4.06 9.54 -0.52
CA LYS A 77 4.94 10.39 -1.33
C LYS A 77 6.37 10.38 -0.80
N LYS A 78 6.56 10.60 0.50
CA LYS A 78 7.89 10.56 1.13
C LYS A 78 8.55 9.18 0.97
N ASP A 79 7.82 8.10 1.20
CA ASP A 79 8.32 6.73 1.03
C ASP A 79 8.67 6.45 -0.44
N LYS A 80 7.86 6.95 -1.38
CA LYS A 80 8.10 6.81 -2.82
C LYS A 80 9.37 7.52 -3.24
N GLU A 81 9.58 8.77 -2.81
CA GLU A 81 10.79 9.54 -3.09
C GLU A 81 12.03 8.85 -2.52
N ARG A 82 11.95 8.36 -1.28
CA ARG A 82 13.02 7.56 -0.66
C ARG A 82 13.35 6.33 -1.50
N TYR A 83 12.34 5.55 -1.87
CA TYR A 83 12.53 4.36 -2.68
C TYR A 83 13.10 4.68 -4.08
N GLU A 84 12.65 5.77 -4.71
CA GLU A 84 13.16 6.21 -6.01
C GLU A 84 14.66 6.57 -5.93
N ALA A 85 15.11 7.19 -4.84
CA ALA A 85 16.52 7.43 -4.59
C ALA A 85 17.30 6.11 -4.33
N GLU A 86 16.81 5.26 -3.42
CA GLU A 86 17.47 3.98 -3.09
C GLU A 86 17.54 3.04 -4.32
N ILE A 87 16.48 2.96 -5.13
CA ILE A 87 16.44 2.11 -6.32
C ILE A 87 17.32 2.67 -7.46
N ALA A 88 17.44 3.99 -7.56
CA ALA A 88 18.36 4.62 -8.52
C ALA A 88 19.81 4.27 -8.17
N GLU A 89 20.18 4.34 -6.89
CA GLU A 89 21.52 3.92 -6.43
C GLU A 89 21.74 2.41 -6.60
N TYR A 90 20.74 1.60 -6.27
CA TYR A 90 20.80 0.16 -6.49
C TYR A 90 20.99 -0.20 -7.97
N ASN A 91 20.21 0.38 -8.88
CA ASN A 91 20.36 0.16 -10.33
C ASN A 91 21.70 0.69 -10.87
N LYS A 92 22.31 1.68 -10.22
CA LYS A 92 23.64 2.19 -10.60
C LYS A 92 24.77 1.29 -10.11
N SER A 93 24.55 0.50 -9.06
CA SER A 93 25.54 -0.42 -8.48
C SER A 93 25.33 -1.90 -8.87
N SER A 94 24.22 -2.23 -9.54
CA SER A 94 23.85 -3.57 -9.98
C SER A 94 24.11 -3.83 -11.46
#